data_AF-A0A3A6N8N2-F1
#
_entry.id   AF-A0A3A6N8N2-F1
#
_cell.length_a   1.000
_cell.length_b   1.000
_cell.length_c   1.000
_cell.angle_alpha   90.00
_cell.angle_beta   90.00
_cell.angle_gamma   90.00
#
_symmetry.space_group_name_H-M   'P 1'
#
loop_
_entity.id
_entity.type
_entity.pdbx_description
1 polymer ?
#
loop_
_entity_poly.entity_id
_entity_poly.type
_entity_poly.pdbx_seq_one_letter_code
_entity_poly.pdbx_strand_id
1 'polypeptide(L)'
;MEYSQKIKLLREKMFVSQKELAETLGVSFVSVNRWETGKFNPTIKAKKKLNQLFIQYKIAEGNDDNKWQQINFWTKKETIYRKNRFNCKRII
;
A
#
# COMPACT_ATOMS: atom_id res chain seq x y z
N MET A 1 4.97 -11.47 -9.66
CA MET A 1 5.62 -11.82 -8.39
C MET A 1 4.59 -11.96 -7.30
N GLU A 2 4.51 -13.15 -6.71
CA GLU A 2 3.64 -13.42 -5.56
C GLU A 2 4.11 -12.67 -4.31
N TYR A 3 3.18 -12.39 -3.40
CA TYR A 3 3.46 -11.59 -2.20
C TYR A 3 4.48 -12.27 -1.27
N SER A 4 4.49 -13.60 -1.23
CA SER A 4 5.45 -14.44 -0.51
C SER A 4 6.90 -14.17 -0.94
N GLN A 5 7.14 -14.12 -2.26
CA GLN A 5 8.45 -13.86 -2.83
C GLN A 5 8.93 -12.45 -2.53
N LYS A 6 8.03 -11.45 -2.58
CA LYS A 6 8.37 -10.06 -2.25
C LYS A 6 8.81 -9.91 -0.79
N ILE A 7 8.13 -10.58 0.13
CA ILE A 7 8.50 -10.57 1.56
C ILE A 7 9.87 -11.22 1.78
N LYS A 8 10.13 -12.36 1.11
CA LYS A 8 11.44 -13.02 1.21
C LYS A 8 12.57 -12.14 0.70
N LEU A 9 12.37 -11.48 -0.45
CA LEU A 9 13.34 -10.53 -1.00
C LEU A 9 13.56 -9.32 -0.09
N LEU A 10 12.51 -8.82 0.57
CA LEU A 10 12.64 -7.77 1.58
C LEU A 10 13.49 -8.21 2.75
N ARG A 11 13.24 -9.42 3.24
CA ARG A 11 14.02 -9.99 4.32
C ARG A 11 15.51 -10.13 3.96
N GLU A 12 15.80 -10.60 2.75
CA GLU A 12 17.16 -10.72 2.22
C GLU A 12 17.85 -9.36 2.06
N LYS A 13 17.16 -8.35 1.53
CA LYS A 13 17.72 -6.98 1.41
C LYS A 13 17.96 -6.31 2.75
N MET A 14 17.13 -6.60 3.75
CA MET A 14 17.26 -6.07 5.09
C MET A 14 18.30 -6.81 5.94
N PHE A 15 18.75 -8.01 5.51
CA PHE A 15 19.59 -8.91 6.31
C PHE A 15 19.02 -9.23 7.70
N VAL A 16 17.70 -9.36 7.78
CA VAL A 16 17.00 -9.65 9.04
C VAL A 16 16.45 -11.07 9.09
N SER A 17 16.27 -11.60 10.29
CA SER A 17 15.53 -12.83 10.53
C SER A 17 14.02 -12.62 10.37
N GLN A 18 13.28 -13.71 10.21
CA GLN A 18 11.81 -13.67 10.18
C GLN A 18 11.21 -13.09 11.48
N LYS A 19 11.91 -13.25 12.63
CA LYS A 19 11.48 -12.73 13.93
C LYS A 19 11.64 -11.20 14.00
N GLU A 20 12.79 -10.68 13.60
CA GLU A 20 13.06 -9.24 13.55
C GLU A 20 12.16 -8.52 12.55
N LEU A 21 11.87 -9.15 11.40
CA LEU A 21 10.89 -8.63 10.46
C LEU A 21 9.49 -8.56 11.09
N ALA A 22 9.12 -9.57 11.88
CA ALA A 22 7.84 -9.59 12.59
C ALA A 22 7.75 -8.50 13.66
N GLU A 23 8.82 -8.29 14.44
CA GLU A 23 8.94 -7.23 15.43
C GLU A 23 8.84 -5.84 14.78
N THR A 24 9.54 -5.63 13.66
CA THR A 24 9.47 -4.39 12.87
C THR A 24 8.06 -4.10 12.37
N LEU A 25 7.34 -5.14 11.93
CA LEU A 25 5.96 -5.03 11.46
C LEU A 25 4.92 -5.01 12.60
N GLY A 26 5.33 -5.31 13.84
CA GLY A 26 4.44 -5.47 14.99
C GLY A 26 3.43 -6.61 14.81
N VAL A 27 3.87 -7.73 14.26
CA VAL A 27 3.05 -8.94 14.05
C VAL A 27 3.72 -10.15 14.68
N SER A 28 2.96 -11.24 14.84
CA SER A 28 3.55 -12.50 15.33
C SER A 28 4.50 -13.10 14.29
N PHE A 29 5.57 -13.75 14.75
CA PHE A 29 6.50 -14.53 13.92
C PHE A 29 5.77 -15.54 13.02
N VAL A 30 4.75 -16.21 13.56
CA VAL A 30 3.93 -17.20 12.83
C VAL A 30 3.26 -16.57 11.61
N SER A 31 2.83 -15.31 11.72
CA SER A 31 2.22 -14.58 10.60
C SER A 31 3.21 -14.40 9.44
N VAL A 32 4.45 -13.99 9.72
CA VAL A 32 5.49 -13.81 8.70
C VAL A 32 5.82 -15.15 8.03
N ASN A 33 5.98 -16.22 8.80
CA ASN A 33 6.21 -17.57 8.25
C ASN A 33 5.07 -18.00 7.31
N ARG A 34 3.81 -17.79 7.70
CA ARG A 34 2.64 -18.11 6.85
C ARG A 34 2.61 -17.31 5.55
N TRP A 35 3.11 -16.07 5.57
CA TRP A 35 3.19 -15.24 4.37
C TRP A 35 4.33 -15.67 3.45
N GLU A 36 5.51 -15.96 3.99
CA GLU A 36 6.65 -16.44 3.19
C GLU A 36 6.38 -17.81 2.57
N THR A 37 5.65 -18.69 3.27
CA THR A 37 5.23 -19.99 2.75
C THR A 37 4.07 -19.92 1.75
N GLY A 38 3.47 -18.74 1.54
CA GLY A 38 2.35 -18.55 0.62
C GLY A 38 1.02 -19.17 1.10
N LYS A 39 0.97 -19.70 2.33
CA LYS A 39 -0.25 -20.30 2.90
C LYS A 39 -1.31 -19.25 3.21
N PHE A 40 -0.90 -18.02 3.53
CA PHE A 40 -1.80 -16.92 3.85
C PHE A 40 -1.34 -15.61 3.25
N ASN A 41 -2.32 -14.80 2.86
CA ASN A 41 -2.08 -13.43 2.44
C ASN A 41 -2.06 -12.47 3.64
N PRO A 42 -1.18 -11.45 3.64
CA PRO A 42 -1.17 -10.45 4.69
C PRO A 42 -2.47 -9.66 4.76
N THR A 43 -2.85 -9.25 5.97
CA THR A 43 -4.01 -8.37 6.17
C THR A 43 -3.73 -6.97 5.61
N ILE A 44 -4.78 -6.18 5.38
CA ILE A 44 -4.66 -4.82 4.84
C ILE A 44 -3.72 -3.95 5.69
N LYS A 45 -3.76 -4.08 7.03
CA LYS A 45 -2.87 -3.37 7.95
C LYS A 45 -1.40 -3.74 7.72
N ALA A 46 -1.12 -5.05 7.60
CA ALA A 46 0.24 -5.53 7.33
C ALA A 46 0.73 -5.11 5.93
N LYS A 47 -0.15 -5.17 4.92
CA LYS A 47 0.16 -4.71 3.55
C LYS A 47 0.57 -3.24 3.52
N LYS A 48 -0.07 -2.36 4.31
CA LYS A 48 0.31 -0.95 4.41
C LYS A 48 1.74 -0.77 4.93
N LYS A 49 2.10 -1.48 6.02
CA LYS A 49 3.45 -1.44 6.59
C LYS A 49 4.49 -2.04 5.63
N LEU A 50 4.16 -3.19 5.03
CA LEU A 50 5.03 -3.84 4.04
C LEU A 50 5.25 -2.95 2.81
N ASN A 51 4.24 -2.21 2.37
CA ASN A 51 4.38 -1.27 1.27
C ASN A 51 5.38 -0.15 1.58
N GLN A 52 5.35 0.40 2.80
CA GLN A 52 6.33 1.40 3.22
C GLN A 52 7.77 0.85 3.14
N LEU A 53 7.98 -0.39 3.61
CA LEU A 53 9.27 -1.06 3.52
C LEU A 53 9.66 -1.38 2.06
N PHE A 54 8.73 -1.83 1.22
CA PHE A 54 9.01 -2.11 -0.19
C PHE A 54 9.45 -0.87 -0.96
N ILE A 55 8.86 0.29 -0.66
CA ILE A 55 9.27 1.59 -1.23
C ILE A 55 10.69 1.93 -0.77
N GLN A 56 10.97 1.84 0.53
CA GLN A 56 12.28 2.16 1.09
C GLN A 56 13.40 1.31 0.49
N TYR A 57 13.18 0.01 0.29
CA TYR A 57 14.18 -0.93 -0.21
C TYR A 57 14.12 -1.16 -1.73
N LYS A 58 13.27 -0.42 -2.46
CA LYS A 58 13.08 -0.52 -3.91
C LYS A 58 12.90 -1.96 -4.39
N ILE A 59 11.95 -2.69 -3.80
CA ILE A 59 11.73 -4.13 -4.08
C ILE A 59 10.61 -4.34 -5.10
N ALA A 60 9.74 -3.35 -5.22
CA ALA A 60 8.73 -3.30 -6.26
C ALA A 60 8.93 -2.01 -7.05
N GLU A 61 9.68 -2.07 -8.14
CA GLU A 61 9.34 -1.26 -9.31
C GLU A 61 8.40 -2.10 -10.17
N GLY A 62 7.17 -1.62 -10.35
CA GLY A 62 6.12 -2.34 -11.06
C GLY A 62 4.75 -1.70 -10.88
N ASN A 63 4.59 -0.50 -11.45
CA ASN A 63 3.35 0.06 -12.03
C ASN A 63 2.01 -0.28 -11.34
N ASP A 64 1.77 0.22 -10.13
CA ASP A 64 0.40 0.35 -9.59
C ASP A 64 0.13 1.74 -8.97
N ASP A 65 1.02 2.71 -9.21
CA ASP A 65 0.83 4.09 -8.76
C ASP A 65 -0.20 4.86 -9.61
N ASN A 66 -0.58 4.32 -10.78
CA ASN A 66 -1.60 4.92 -11.64
C ASN A 66 -3.06 4.65 -11.24
N LYS A 67 -3.32 3.84 -10.20
CA LYS A 67 -4.70 3.59 -9.74
C LYS A 67 -5.18 4.60 -8.69
N TRP A 68 -4.29 5.02 -7.78
CA TRP A 68 -4.62 6.02 -6.77
C TRP A 68 -4.43 7.46 -7.26
N GLN A 69 -3.60 7.68 -8.30
CA GLN A 69 -3.55 8.96 -8.99
C GLN A 69 -4.84 9.24 -9.78
N GLN A 70 -5.51 8.24 -10.36
CA GLN A 70 -6.81 8.44 -11.01
C GLN A 70 -7.91 8.83 -10.00
N ILE A 71 -7.99 8.19 -8.83
CA ILE A 71 -9.03 8.49 -7.83
C ILE A 71 -8.88 9.91 -7.25
N ASN A 72 -7.64 10.36 -6.97
CA ASN A 72 -7.38 11.74 -6.51
C ASN A 72 -7.55 12.82 -7.59
N PHE A 73 -7.69 12.43 -8.87
CA PHE A 73 -7.99 13.34 -9.98
C PHE A 73 -9.51 13.57 -10.15
N TRP A 74 -10.36 12.59 -9.83
CA TRP A 74 -11.83 12.72 -9.85
C TRP A 74 -12.37 13.52 -8.66
N THR A 75 -11.79 13.37 -7.47
CA THR A 75 -12.21 14.12 -6.27
C THR A 75 -11.86 15.62 -6.32
N LYS A 76 -10.81 15.99 -7.07
CA LYS A 76 -10.48 17.39 -7.37
C LYS A 76 -11.39 18.03 -8.44
N LYS A 77 -12.03 17.25 -9.31
CA LYS A 77 -12.97 17.77 -10.32
C LYS A 77 -14.38 18.00 -9.73
N GLU A 78 -14.77 17.29 -8.68
CA GLU A 78 -16.05 17.50 -7.99
C GLU A 78 -16.12 18.81 -7.18
N THR A 79 -15.00 19.32 -6.65
CA THR A 79 -14.97 20.59 -5.91
C THR A 79 -15.06 21.83 -6.80
N ILE A 80 -14.74 21.70 -8.10
CA ILE A 80 -14.92 22.77 -9.09
C ILE A 80 -16.39 22.80 -9.57
N TYR A 81 -17.04 21.65 -9.75
CA TYR A 81 -18.45 21.57 -10.17
C TYR A 81 -19.45 21.98 -9.07
N ARG A 82 -19.09 21.85 -7.79
CA ARG A 82 -19.94 22.29 -6.66
C ARG A 82 -19.92 23.81 -6.42
N LYS A 83 -18.87 24.52 -6.83
CA LYS A 83 -18.80 26.00 -6.75
C LYS A 83 -19.59 26.69 -7.88
N ASN A 84 -19.75 26.07 -9.04
CA ASN A 84 -20.49 26.66 -10.17
C ASN A 84 -22.01 26.41 -10.16
N ARG A 85 -22.57 25.72 -9.16
CA ARG A 85 -24.04 25.59 -9.00
C ARG A 85 -24.66 26.69 -8.12
N PHE A 86 -23.85 27.54 -7.47
CA PHE A 86 -24.30 28.63 -6.61
C PHE A 86 -24.35 30.00 -7.31
N ASN A 87 -24.32 30.08 -8.65
CA ASN A 87 -24.45 31.34 -9.39
C ASN A 87 -25.64 31.41 -10.37
N CYS A 88 -26.64 30.53 -10.20
CA CYS A 88 -27.94 30.62 -10.89
C CYS A 88 -29.08 30.84 -9.90
N LYS A 89 -29.01 31.87 -9.06
CA LYS A 89 -30.17 32.50 -8.41
C LYS A 89 -29.86 33.97 -8.12
N ARG A 90 -29.81 34.80 -9.16
CA ARG A 90 -30.13 36.24 -9.04
C ARG A 90 -30.47 36.80 -10.42
N ILE A 91 -31.66 36.42 -10.90
CA ILE A 91 -32.43 37.22 -11.85
C ILE A 91 -33.54 37.84 -11.01
N ILE A 92 -33.39 39.13 -10.71
CA ILE A 92 -34.51 40.05 -10.50
C ILE A 92 -34.28 41.15 -11.52
#